data_AF-A0A8S2CQU9-F1
#
_entry.id   AF-A0A8S2CQU9-F1
#
_cell.length_a   1.000
_cell.length_b   1.000
_cell.length_c   1.000
_cell.angle_alpha   90.00
_cell.angle_beta   90.00
_cell.angle_gamma   90.00
#
_symmetry.space_group_name_H-M   'P 1'
#
loop_
_entity.id
_entity.type
_entity.pdbx_description
1 polymer ?
#
loop_
_entity_poly.entity_id
_entity_poly.type
_entity_poly.pdbx_seq_one_letter_code
_entity_poly.pdbx_strand_id
1 'polypeptide(L)'
;MMKELPFPSKISLVLNISYKEVEQVMYFVNYIVLKPGHGKYAEYFHEKDVIDLSNTKAVKSSRGALRRLIRAIQDDTERGTADYQRARVYYERLKNSALPFSFDEVARFITRHTGLELGIGAEAIYTLLQRTDLDHEYESIQARLRAVTNFEDDNVRKMLKRLEVIT
;
A
#
# COMPACT_ATOMS: atom_id res chain seq x y z
N MET A 1 -34.94 6.74 -0.44
CA MET A 1 -34.24 5.87 -1.41
C MET A 1 -32.76 6.15 -1.24
N MET A 2 -31.99 5.20 -0.67
CA MET A 2 -30.54 5.39 -0.53
C MET A 2 -29.91 5.45 -1.93
N LYS A 3 -29.12 6.49 -2.19
CA LYS A 3 -28.40 6.64 -3.45
C LYS A 3 -27.28 5.61 -3.46
N GLU A 4 -27.32 4.65 -4.39
CA GLU A 4 -26.25 3.65 -4.49
C GLU A 4 -24.89 4.35 -4.62
N LEU A 5 -23.94 3.97 -3.77
CA LEU A 5 -22.57 4.43 -3.87
C LEU A 5 -21.93 3.89 -5.15
N PRO A 6 -21.20 4.71 -5.92
CA PRO A 6 -20.48 4.24 -7.10
C PRO A 6 -19.41 3.21 -6.70
N PHE A 7 -19.09 2.29 -7.62
CA PHE A 7 -18.23 1.14 -7.34
C PHE A 7 -16.88 1.48 -6.68
N PRO A 8 -16.12 2.51 -7.09
CA PRO A 8 -14.85 2.81 -6.43
C PRO A 8 -15.05 3.32 -4.98
N SER A 9 -16.20 3.93 -4.66
CA SER A 9 -16.53 4.31 -3.28
C SER A 9 -16.81 3.10 -2.39
N LYS A 10 -17.53 2.09 -2.87
CA LYS A 10 -17.74 0.83 -2.12
C LYS A 10 -16.43 0.08 -1.91
N ILE A 11 -15.60 -0.04 -2.96
CA ILE A 11 -14.27 -0.67 -2.88
C ILE A 11 -13.38 0.04 -1.86
N SER A 12 -13.39 1.38 -1.86
CA SER A 12 -12.61 2.17 -0.90
C SER A 12 -13.00 1.89 0.55
N LEU A 13 -14.30 1.69 0.80
CA LEU A 13 -14.82 1.37 2.13
C LEU A 13 -14.45 -0.06 2.56
N VAL A 14 -14.60 -1.05 1.68
CA VAL A 14 -14.22 -2.45 1.95
C VAL A 14 -12.72 -2.54 2.27
N LEU A 15 -11.87 -1.99 1.39
CA LEU A 15 -10.42 -2.04 1.53
C LEU A 15 -9.87 -1.05 2.57
N ASN A 16 -10.68 -0.13 3.09
CA ASN A 16 -10.27 0.95 4.00
C ASN A 16 -9.18 1.90 3.45
N ILE A 17 -9.04 2.00 2.14
CA ILE A 17 -8.16 2.96 1.46
C ILE A 17 -9.01 4.12 0.90
N SER A 18 -8.41 5.27 0.61
CA SER A 18 -9.19 6.40 0.08
C SER A 18 -9.69 6.13 -1.34
N TYR A 19 -10.81 6.76 -1.71
CA TYR A 19 -11.35 6.70 -3.08
C TYR A 19 -10.30 7.10 -4.13
N LYS A 20 -9.54 8.17 -3.85
CA LYS A 20 -8.47 8.66 -4.74
C LYS A 20 -7.36 7.63 -4.91
N GLU A 21 -6.99 6.94 -3.84
CA GLU A 21 -5.98 5.87 -3.90
C GLU A 21 -6.46 4.68 -4.73
N VAL A 22 -7.72 4.26 -4.59
CA VAL A 22 -8.31 3.21 -5.44
C VAL A 22 -8.20 3.60 -6.91
N GLU A 23 -8.59 4.83 -7.26
CA GLU A 23 -8.50 5.33 -8.65
C GLU A 23 -7.06 5.39 -9.14
N GLN A 24 -6.14 5.91 -8.32
CA GLN A 24 -4.72 5.99 -8.70
C GLN A 24 -4.11 4.61 -8.95
N VAL A 25 -4.48 3.60 -8.17
CA VAL A 25 -4.03 2.22 -8.42
C VAL A 25 -4.68 1.69 -9.69
N MET A 26 -6.00 1.82 -9.83
CA MET A 26 -6.77 1.31 -10.96
C MET A 26 -6.32 1.89 -12.31
N TYR A 27 -5.96 3.17 -12.33
CA TYR A 27 -5.48 3.90 -13.52
C TYR A 27 -3.95 3.89 -13.67
N PHE A 28 -3.25 2.95 -13.03
CA PHE A 28 -1.81 2.75 -13.19
C PHE A 28 -0.92 3.94 -12.80
N VAL A 29 -1.39 4.78 -11.88
CA VAL A 29 -0.62 5.92 -11.34
C VAL A 29 0.28 5.49 -10.19
N ASN A 30 -0.27 4.73 -9.24
CA ASN A 30 0.44 4.29 -8.04
C ASN A 30 0.37 2.78 -7.86
N TYR A 31 1.41 2.21 -7.25
CA TYR A 31 1.38 0.83 -6.81
C TYR A 31 0.72 0.71 -5.44
N ILE A 32 0.26 -0.48 -5.09
CA ILE A 32 -0.26 -0.83 -3.77
C ILE A 32 0.40 -2.11 -3.27
N VAL A 33 0.61 -2.21 -1.96
CA VAL A 33 1.18 -3.41 -1.33
C VAL A 33 0.09 -4.48 -1.22
N LEU A 34 0.30 -5.59 -1.91
CA LEU A 34 -0.56 -6.78 -1.87
C LEU A 34 -0.20 -7.72 -0.72
N LYS A 35 1.08 -7.72 -0.35
CA LYS A 35 1.61 -8.55 0.73
C LYS A 35 2.87 -7.89 1.31
N PRO A 36 2.97 -7.76 2.65
CA PRO A 36 4.18 -7.25 3.28
C PRO A 36 5.38 -8.19 3.06
N GLY A 37 6.58 -7.65 3.19
CA GLY A 37 7.81 -8.45 3.15
C GLY A 37 7.93 -9.41 4.34
N HIS A 38 8.97 -10.24 4.33
CA HIS A 38 9.25 -11.21 5.39
C HIS A 38 10.33 -10.73 6.36
N GLY A 39 10.30 -11.26 7.59
CA GLY A 39 11.27 -10.96 8.63
C GLY A 39 11.39 -9.45 8.87
N LYS A 40 12.63 -8.93 8.87
CA LYS A 40 12.88 -7.51 9.06
C LYS A 40 12.31 -6.60 7.97
N TYR A 41 11.97 -7.13 6.78
CA TYR A 41 11.41 -6.29 5.71
C TYR A 41 9.92 -6.00 5.88
N ALA A 42 9.22 -6.74 6.75
CA ALA A 42 7.80 -6.53 7.02
C ALA A 42 7.48 -5.14 7.61
N GLU A 43 8.45 -4.51 8.28
CA GLU A 43 8.27 -3.21 8.94
C GLU A 43 8.24 -2.01 7.98
N TYR A 44 8.65 -2.20 6.72
CA TYR A 44 8.80 -1.11 5.76
C TYR A 44 7.48 -0.69 5.14
N PHE A 45 6.60 -1.67 4.89
CA PHE A 45 5.33 -1.50 4.20
C PHE A 45 4.33 -2.53 4.71
N HIS A 46 3.12 -2.06 5.00
CA HIS A 46 1.99 -2.89 5.40
C HIS A 46 1.09 -3.17 4.20
N GLU A 47 0.27 -4.20 4.32
CA GLU A 47 -0.74 -4.49 3.31
C GLU A 47 -1.62 -3.26 3.06
N LYS A 48 -1.96 -3.00 1.79
CA LYS A 48 -2.78 -1.87 1.32
C LYS A 48 -2.07 -0.50 1.37
N ASP A 49 -0.81 -0.42 1.78
CA ASP A 49 -0.02 0.82 1.64
C ASP A 49 0.12 1.21 0.17
N VAL A 50 -0.18 2.47 -0.16
CA VAL A 50 -0.06 3.01 -1.51
C VAL A 50 1.31 3.67 -1.72
N ILE A 51 1.95 3.31 -2.83
CA ILE A 51 3.29 3.76 -3.18
C ILE A 51 3.18 4.97 -4.12
N ASP A 52 3.21 6.16 -3.54
CA ASP A 52 3.24 7.42 -4.27
C ASP A 52 4.70 7.86 -4.54
N LEU A 53 5.09 7.84 -5.81
CA LEU A 53 6.42 8.25 -6.28
C LEU A 53 6.49 9.73 -6.68
N SER A 54 5.38 10.46 -6.67
CA SER A 54 5.30 11.88 -7.04
C SER A 54 5.60 12.81 -5.86
N ASN A 55 5.22 12.42 -4.64
CA ASN A 55 5.35 13.27 -3.46
C ASN A 55 6.72 13.13 -2.77
N THR A 56 7.72 13.82 -3.30
CA THR A 56 9.12 13.80 -2.81
C THR A 56 9.37 14.60 -1.53
N LYS A 57 8.45 15.51 -1.13
CA LYS A 57 8.68 16.46 -0.02
C LYS A 57 8.27 15.93 1.36
N ALA A 58 7.47 14.86 1.43
CA ALA A 58 7.08 14.28 2.72
C ALA A 58 8.22 13.45 3.35
N VAL A 59 8.53 13.73 4.62
CA VAL A 59 9.54 12.99 5.42
C VAL A 59 9.21 11.49 5.54
N LYS A 60 7.91 11.16 5.54
CA LYS A 60 7.37 9.79 5.49
C LYS A 60 6.88 9.38 4.08
N SER A 61 7.45 9.95 3.02
CA SER A 61 7.07 9.58 1.64
C SER A 61 7.39 8.12 1.32
N SER A 62 6.59 7.51 0.43
CA SER A 62 6.80 6.14 -0.05
C SER A 62 8.18 5.99 -0.70
N ARG A 63 8.68 7.01 -1.42
CA ARG A 63 10.08 7.04 -1.91
C ARG A 63 11.12 6.94 -0.81
N GLY A 64 10.94 7.65 0.30
CA GLY A 64 11.83 7.58 1.45
C GLY A 64 11.86 6.19 2.08
N ALA A 65 10.68 5.57 2.23
CA ALA A 65 10.56 4.21 2.72
C ALA A 65 11.22 3.19 1.76
N LEU A 66 10.97 3.29 0.46
CA LEU A 66 11.63 2.47 -0.56
C LEU A 66 13.16 2.61 -0.53
N ARG A 67 13.70 3.83 -0.34
CA ARG A 67 15.14 4.03 -0.20
C ARG A 67 15.73 3.30 1.00
N ARG A 68 15.05 3.34 2.15
CA ARG A 68 15.50 2.61 3.33
C ARG A 68 15.43 1.09 3.09
N LEU A 69 14.37 0.60 2.44
CA LEU A 69 14.22 -0.81 2.09
C LEU A 69 15.32 -1.28 1.13
N ILE A 70 15.57 -0.54 0.04
CA ILE A 70 16.63 -0.85 -0.92
C ILE A 70 18.01 -0.82 -0.25
N ARG A 71 18.24 0.11 0.69
CA ARG A 71 19.48 0.14 1.47
C ARG A 71 19.62 -1.11 2.36
N ALA A 72 18.54 -1.53 3.02
CA ALA A 72 18.57 -2.76 3.81
C ALA A 72 18.88 -3.99 2.94
N ILE A 73 18.26 -4.10 1.76
CA ILE A 73 18.60 -5.15 0.78
C ILE A 73 20.08 -5.05 0.38
N GLN A 74 20.59 -3.84 0.11
CA GLN A 74 21.99 -3.64 -0.25
C GLN A 74 22.94 -4.12 0.86
N ASP A 75 22.63 -3.81 2.12
CA ASP A 75 23.44 -4.19 3.27
C ASP A 75 23.44 -5.71 3.50
N ASP A 76 22.40 -6.43 3.07
CA ASP A 76 22.31 -7.89 3.10
C ASP A 76 22.92 -8.59 1.88
N THR A 77 23.23 -7.84 0.82
CA THR A 77 23.88 -8.37 -0.37
C THR A 77 25.39 -8.27 -0.28
N GLU A 78 26.10 -9.30 -0.76
CA GLU A 78 27.56 -9.29 -0.79
C GLU A 78 28.10 -8.19 -1.72
N ARG A 79 29.11 -7.45 -1.23
CA ARG A 79 29.73 -6.34 -1.97
C ARG A 79 30.34 -6.83 -3.27
N GLY A 80 30.12 -6.08 -4.34
CA GLY A 80 30.66 -6.39 -5.68
C GLY A 80 29.76 -7.28 -6.52
N THR A 81 28.73 -7.91 -5.93
CA THR A 81 27.73 -8.66 -6.69
C THR A 81 26.86 -7.75 -7.57
N ALA A 82 26.25 -8.34 -8.60
CA ALA A 82 25.31 -7.61 -9.45
C ALA A 82 24.11 -7.08 -8.67
N ASP A 83 23.65 -7.78 -7.62
CA ASP A 83 22.57 -7.32 -6.76
C ASP A 83 22.95 -6.13 -5.90
N TYR A 84 24.16 -6.13 -5.34
CA TYR A 84 24.69 -4.97 -4.62
C TYR A 84 24.73 -3.72 -5.52
N GLN A 85 25.19 -3.88 -6.75
CA GLN A 85 25.22 -2.76 -7.71
C GLN A 85 23.82 -2.32 -8.13
N ARG A 86 22.89 -3.26 -8.37
CA ARG A 86 21.48 -2.94 -8.66
C ARG A 86 20.84 -2.16 -7.51
N ALA A 87 21.00 -2.61 -6.28
CA ALA A 87 20.47 -1.93 -5.11
C ALA A 87 21.01 -0.49 -5.00
N ARG A 88 22.32 -0.30 -5.21
CA ARG A 88 22.94 1.02 -5.25
C ARG A 88 22.33 1.92 -6.33
N VAL A 89 22.16 1.40 -7.54
CA VAL A 89 21.58 2.16 -8.67
C VAL A 89 20.11 2.54 -8.38
N TYR A 90 19.31 1.62 -7.86
CA TYR A 90 17.93 1.90 -7.48
C TYR A 90 17.83 2.90 -6.33
N TYR A 91 18.72 2.82 -5.35
CA TYR A 91 18.80 3.80 -4.26
C TYR A 91 19.03 5.22 -4.80
N GLU A 92 20.01 5.41 -5.70
CA GLU A 92 20.30 6.72 -6.28
C GLU A 92 19.16 7.25 -7.16
N ARG A 93 18.50 6.38 -7.94
CA ARG A 93 17.30 6.75 -8.73
C ARG A 93 16.12 7.15 -7.83
N LEU A 94 15.92 6.46 -6.71
CA LEU A 94 14.90 6.83 -5.73
C LEU A 94 15.25 8.11 -4.97
N LYS A 95 16.54 8.42 -4.79
CA LYS A 95 17.02 9.66 -4.18
C LYS A 95 16.85 10.85 -5.10
N ASN A 96 17.17 10.70 -6.39
CA ASN A 96 17.07 11.77 -7.38
C ASN A 96 15.89 11.54 -8.33
N SER A 97 14.77 12.22 -8.08
CA SER A 97 13.55 12.10 -8.88
C SER A 97 13.67 12.57 -10.32
N ALA A 98 14.76 13.28 -10.68
CA ALA A 98 15.01 13.68 -12.07
C ALA A 98 15.53 12.52 -12.93
N LEU A 99 16.01 11.42 -12.33
CA LEU A 99 16.48 10.26 -13.07
C LEU A 99 15.29 9.39 -13.50
N PRO A 100 15.07 9.15 -14.80
CA PRO A 100 14.05 8.22 -15.25
C PRO A 100 14.41 6.79 -14.82
N PHE A 101 13.42 6.04 -14.36
CA PHE A 101 13.59 4.63 -14.03
C PHE A 101 12.29 3.85 -14.18
N SER A 102 12.40 2.56 -14.52
CA SER A 102 11.27 1.63 -14.45
C SER A 102 11.05 1.25 -13.00
N PHE A 103 9.88 1.60 -12.46
CA PHE A 103 9.51 1.14 -11.12
C PHE A 103 9.22 -0.37 -11.12
N ASP A 104 8.75 -0.95 -12.22
CA ASP A 104 8.53 -2.40 -12.34
C ASP A 104 9.81 -3.21 -12.08
N GLU A 105 10.96 -2.72 -12.54
CA GLU A 105 12.25 -3.34 -12.23
C GLU A 105 12.58 -3.27 -10.74
N VAL A 106 12.33 -2.12 -10.11
CA VAL A 106 12.54 -1.91 -8.67
C VAL A 106 11.59 -2.81 -7.86
N ALA A 107 10.32 -2.88 -8.24
CA ALA A 107 9.32 -3.71 -7.58
C ALA A 107 9.68 -5.20 -7.67
N ARG A 108 10.08 -5.70 -8.84
CA ARG A 108 10.55 -7.09 -9.00
C ARG A 108 11.81 -7.37 -8.19
N PHE A 109 12.75 -6.43 -8.17
CA PHE A 109 13.96 -6.54 -7.36
C PHE A 109 13.63 -6.64 -5.86
N ILE A 110 12.75 -5.77 -5.37
CA ILE A 110 12.27 -5.79 -3.98
C ILE A 110 11.57 -7.12 -3.68
N THR A 111 10.65 -7.56 -4.54
CA THR A 111 9.90 -8.82 -4.36
C THR A 111 10.84 -10.00 -4.17
N ARG A 112 11.83 -10.14 -5.06
CA ARG A 112 12.79 -11.26 -5.02
C ARG A 112 13.60 -11.31 -3.73
N HIS A 113 13.96 -10.16 -3.16
CA HIS A 113 14.82 -10.10 -1.97
C HIS A 113 14.05 -10.09 -0.65
N THR A 114 12.77 -9.69 -0.67
CA THR A 114 12.02 -9.41 0.57
C THR A 114 10.72 -10.19 0.70
N GLY A 115 10.19 -10.74 -0.41
CA GLY A 115 8.85 -11.29 -0.48
C GLY A 115 7.72 -10.25 -0.48
N LEU A 116 8.02 -8.95 -0.47
CA LEU A 116 7.03 -7.89 -0.60
C LEU A 116 6.39 -7.94 -1.99
N GLU A 117 5.07 -8.11 -2.07
CA GLU A 117 4.33 -8.11 -3.32
C GLU A 117 3.72 -6.72 -3.55
N LEU A 118 4.06 -6.09 -4.67
CA LEU A 118 3.50 -4.82 -5.12
C LEU A 118 2.62 -5.07 -6.34
N GLY A 119 1.42 -4.49 -6.36
CA GLY A 119 0.47 -4.58 -7.45
C GLY A 119 0.10 -3.20 -8.01
N ILE A 120 -0.44 -3.18 -9.22
CA ILE A 120 -1.00 -1.99 -9.85
C ILE A 120 -2.21 -2.39 -10.72
N GLY A 121 -3.08 -1.44 -11.05
CA GLY A 121 -4.24 -1.66 -11.91
C GLY A 121 -5.40 -2.34 -11.19
N ALA A 122 -6.44 -2.66 -11.96
CA ALA A 122 -7.64 -3.31 -11.43
C ALA A 122 -7.35 -4.70 -10.83
N GLU A 123 -6.35 -5.42 -11.33
CA GLU A 123 -5.98 -6.75 -10.84
C GLU A 123 -5.43 -6.70 -9.40
N ALA A 124 -4.69 -5.66 -9.04
CA ALA A 124 -4.22 -5.45 -7.68
C ALA A 124 -5.39 -5.19 -6.72
N ILE A 125 -6.35 -4.35 -7.13
CA ILE A 125 -7.57 -4.10 -6.35
C ILE A 125 -8.38 -5.39 -6.20
N TYR A 126 -8.55 -6.15 -7.29
CA TYR A 126 -9.26 -7.43 -7.27
C TYR A 126 -8.58 -8.43 -6.32
N THR A 127 -7.26 -8.55 -6.37
CA THR A 127 -6.48 -9.42 -5.48
C THR A 127 -6.70 -9.07 -4.01
N LEU A 128 -6.68 -7.77 -3.66
CA LEU A 128 -6.93 -7.33 -2.29
C LEU A 128 -8.37 -7.63 -1.83
N LEU A 129 -9.35 -7.44 -2.72
CA LEU A 129 -10.75 -7.77 -2.43
C LEU A 129 -10.93 -9.27 -2.18
N GLN A 130 -10.31 -10.14 -2.98
CA GLN A 130 -10.35 -11.59 -2.79
C GLN A 130 -9.70 -12.05 -1.47
N ARG A 131 -8.67 -11.34 -1.00
CA ARG A 131 -7.96 -11.63 0.25
C ARG A 131 -8.64 -11.02 1.48
N THR A 132 -9.64 -10.15 1.30
CA THR A 132 -10.30 -9.48 2.43
C THR A 132 -11.31 -10.41 3.10
N ASP A 133 -11.08 -10.70 4.38
CA ASP A 133 -12.02 -11.41 5.24
C ASP A 133 -13.07 -10.43 5.76
N LEU A 134 -14.27 -10.47 5.17
CA LEU A 134 -15.37 -9.57 5.51
C LEU A 134 -15.94 -9.84 6.90
N ASP A 135 -15.97 -11.10 7.35
CA ASP A 135 -16.49 -11.49 8.66
C ASP A 135 -15.59 -10.95 9.77
N HIS A 136 -14.27 -11.10 9.61
CA HIS A 136 -13.31 -10.54 10.54
C HIS A 136 -13.34 -9.00 10.57
N GLU A 137 -13.47 -8.34 9.41
CA GLU A 137 -13.60 -6.88 9.35
C GLU A 137 -14.90 -6.40 10.03
N TYR A 138 -16.02 -7.11 9.83
CA TYR A 138 -17.29 -6.82 10.49
C TYR A 138 -17.14 -6.87 12.03
N GLU A 139 -16.61 -7.98 12.56
CA GLU A 139 -16.40 -8.15 14.00
C GLU A 139 -15.45 -7.11 14.59
N SER A 140 -14.36 -6.80 13.88
CA SER A 140 -13.40 -5.76 14.26
C SER A 140 -14.03 -4.36 14.34
N ILE A 141 -14.88 -4.01 13.36
CA ILE A 141 -15.59 -2.72 13.33
C ILE A 141 -16.62 -2.67 14.47
N GLN A 142 -17.41 -3.73 14.67
CA GLN A 142 -18.39 -3.82 15.75
C GLN A 142 -17.74 -3.67 17.12
N ALA A 143 -16.62 -4.36 17.36
CA ALA A 143 -15.88 -4.28 18.62
C ALA A 143 -15.38 -2.85 18.89
N ARG A 144 -14.86 -2.15 17.86
CA ARG A 144 -14.42 -0.75 17.97
C ARG A 144 -15.59 0.19 18.26
N LEU A 145 -16.72 0.02 17.58
CA LEU A 145 -17.90 0.88 17.77
C LEU A 145 -18.50 0.75 19.17
N ARG A 146 -18.42 -0.42 19.82
CA ARG A 146 -18.88 -0.59 21.21
C ARG A 146 -18.09 0.23 22.23
N ALA A 147 -16.83 0.55 21.93
CA ALA A 147 -15.96 1.33 22.81
C ALA A 147 -16.06 2.86 22.58
N VAL A 148 -16.83 3.29 21.57
CA VAL A 148 -16.95 4.70 21.20
C VAL A 148 -18.01 5.40 22.04
N THR A 149 -17.69 6.58 22.54
CA THR A 149 -18.62 7.45 23.28
C THR A 149 -19.10 8.66 22.49
N ASN A 150 -18.34 9.10 21.47
CA ASN A 150 -18.67 10.25 20.62
C ASN A 150 -18.96 9.82 19.17
N PHE A 151 -20.24 9.80 18.79
CA PHE A 151 -20.69 9.41 17.44
C PHE A 151 -20.56 10.50 16.39
N GLU A 152 -20.23 11.74 16.77
CA GLU A 152 -20.00 12.85 15.86
C GLU A 152 -18.56 12.89 15.31
N ASP A 153 -17.68 11.97 15.75
CA ASP A 153 -16.31 11.86 15.24
C ASP A 153 -16.30 11.32 13.80
N ASP A 154 -15.52 11.95 12.92
CA ASP A 154 -15.42 11.59 11.51
C ASP A 154 -14.93 10.15 11.28
N ASN A 155 -14.06 9.63 12.16
CA ASN A 155 -13.62 8.25 12.11
C ASN A 155 -14.76 7.28 12.43
N VAL A 156 -15.63 7.65 13.37
CA VAL A 156 -16.82 6.86 13.73
C VAL A 156 -17.81 6.85 12.58
N ARG A 157 -18.08 8.02 11.98
CA ARG A 157 -18.91 8.10 10.75
C ARG A 157 -18.32 7.26 9.62
N LYS A 158 -16.99 7.25 9.43
CA LYS A 158 -16.32 6.39 8.45
C LYS A 158 -16.51 4.90 8.78
N MET A 159 -16.37 4.51 10.04
CA MET A 159 -16.59 3.13 10.48
C MET A 159 -18.03 2.67 10.25
N LEU A 160 -19.03 3.51 10.55
CA LEU A 160 -20.44 3.21 10.29
C LEU A 160 -20.71 3.02 8.80
N LYS A 161 -20.20 3.90 7.93
CA LYS A 161 -20.31 3.74 6.47
C LYS A 161 -19.62 2.48 5.95
N ARG A 162 -18.49 2.09 6.54
CA ARG A 162 -17.81 0.82 6.19
C ARG A 162 -18.67 -0.38 6.61
N LEU A 163 -19.24 -0.33 7.81
CA LEU A 163 -20.11 -1.37 8.33
C LEU A 163 -21.30 -1.60 7.39
N GLU A 164 -21.99 -0.54 6.95
CA GLU A 164 -23.12 -0.60 6.01
C GLU A 164 -22.78 -1.27 4.67
N VAL A 165 -21.52 -1.27 4.26
CA VAL A 165 -21.08 -1.89 2.98
C VAL A 165 -20.66 -3.35 3.17
N ILE A 166 -20.22 -3.71 4.38
CA ILE A 166 -19.72 -5.06 4.71
C ILE A 166 -20.87 -5.99 5.15
N THR A 167 -21.96 -5.44 5.69
CA THR A 167 -23.19 -6.17 6.06
C THR A 167 -24.07 -6.50 4.87
#